data_AF-A0A935WGQ5-F1
#
_entry.id   AF-A0A935WGQ5-F1
#
_cell.length_a   1.000
_cell.length_b   1.000
_cell.length_c   1.000
_cell.angle_alpha   90.00
_cell.angle_beta   90.00
_cell.angle_gamma   90.00
#
_symmetry.space_group_name_H-M   'P 1'
#
loop_
_entity.id
_entity.type
_entity.pdbx_description
1 polymer ?
#
loop_
_entity_poly.entity_id
_entity_poly.type
_entity_poly.pdbx_seq_one_letter_code
_entity_poly.pdbx_strand_id
1 'polypeptide(L)'
;MRKNLPVTDRERVVKPGEVILSTTDPKGRITYINDTFVQISGFEPDELLGEPHNIVRHPDMPRVAFQMLWDTLKTGQSWIGLVKNRCKDGGFYWVDAFATPIQRDGALHEYQSVRTAPQRASVRRADRVYGLLNRGVPAWMLLWRTPGILSRLCAAGALAFLAAGWVLHRQAGLSWPQLAEAGAVGFGILALAALVATWPLRRLVRHARGIHRDIVAQYVLTGRRDDLGSWRWRSAWWTTACRLWWPASTTRPSRWPAWRAGPVPWCRRARTR
;
A
#
# COMPACT_ATOMS: atom_id res chain seq x y z
N MET A 1 -1.26 4.76 -23.50
CA MET A 1 -0.18 4.99 -22.51
C MET A 1 1.15 4.91 -23.24
N ARG A 2 2.09 5.81 -22.94
CA ARG A 2 3.45 5.80 -23.51
C ARG A 2 4.14 4.47 -23.18
N LYS A 3 4.66 3.78 -24.20
CA LYS A 3 5.54 2.62 -24.04
C LYS A 3 6.97 3.11 -24.27
N ASN A 4 7.81 3.03 -23.24
CA ASN A 4 9.21 3.40 -23.36
C ASN A 4 10.03 2.16 -23.73
N LEU A 5 10.75 2.24 -24.84
CA LEU A 5 11.65 1.21 -25.37
C LEU A 5 13.05 1.84 -25.55
N PRO A 6 14.13 1.05 -25.61
CA PRO A 6 14.19 -0.41 -25.45
C PRO A 6 13.96 -0.87 -24.01
N VAL A 7 13.70 -2.16 -23.81
CA VAL A 7 13.66 -2.83 -22.50
C VAL A 7 14.56 -4.06 -22.56
N THR A 8 15.35 -4.26 -21.51
CA THR A 8 16.25 -5.40 -21.30
C THR A 8 15.99 -5.99 -19.91
N ASP A 9 16.44 -7.23 -19.69
CA ASP A 9 16.29 -7.90 -18.39
C ASP A 9 17.37 -7.51 -17.37
N ARG A 10 18.17 -6.47 -17.66
CA ARG A 10 19.24 -6.00 -16.77
C ARG A 10 18.66 -5.13 -15.64
N GLU A 11 18.57 -5.72 -14.44
CA GLU A 11 18.24 -4.97 -13.24
C GLU A 11 19.42 -4.14 -12.73
N ARG A 12 19.21 -2.83 -12.53
CA ARG A 12 20.06 -1.95 -11.72
C ARG A 12 19.48 -1.88 -10.31
N VAL A 13 20.23 -2.38 -9.34
CA VAL A 13 19.80 -2.46 -7.95
C VAL A 13 20.07 -1.13 -7.24
N VAL A 14 19.01 -0.52 -6.70
CA VAL A 14 19.14 0.60 -5.76
C VAL A 14 19.76 0.09 -4.46
N LYS A 15 20.86 0.70 -4.02
CA LYS A 15 21.57 0.22 -2.83
C LYS A 15 20.83 0.64 -1.55
N PRO A 16 20.90 -0.15 -0.47
CA PRO A 16 20.39 0.27 0.83
C PRO A 16 21.03 1.61 1.24
N GLY A 17 20.20 2.56 1.68
CA GLY A 17 20.64 3.91 2.07
C GLY A 17 20.63 4.94 0.93
N GLU A 18 20.59 4.52 -0.33
CA GLU A 18 20.38 5.44 -1.45
C GLU A 18 18.91 5.91 -1.49
N VAL A 19 18.74 7.21 -1.71
CA VAL A 19 17.43 7.85 -1.85
C VAL A 19 17.36 8.51 -3.22
N ILE A 20 16.31 8.17 -3.97
CA ILE A 20 16.01 8.76 -5.27
C ILE A 20 14.88 9.78 -5.05
N LEU A 21 15.14 11.04 -5.37
CA LEU A 21 14.23 12.17 -5.17
C LEU A 21 13.83 12.77 -6.51
N SER A 22 12.55 13.09 -6.66
CA SER A 22 12.07 13.93 -7.75
C SER A 22 10.86 14.75 -7.32
N THR A 23 10.77 15.96 -7.86
CA THR A 23 9.58 16.82 -7.74
C THR A 23 9.01 17.05 -9.13
N THR A 24 7.69 17.19 -9.21
CA THR A 24 6.99 17.55 -10.45
C THR A 24 6.04 18.71 -10.22
N ASP A 25 5.74 19.45 -11.27
CA ASP A 25 4.61 20.36 -11.31
C ASP A 25 3.25 19.60 -11.17
N PRO A 26 2.12 20.31 -11.02
CA PRO A 26 0.80 19.67 -10.94
C PRO A 26 0.39 18.91 -12.22
N LYS A 27 1.07 19.16 -13.35
CA LYS A 27 0.86 18.45 -14.62
C LYS A 27 1.74 17.19 -14.73
N GLY A 28 2.59 16.92 -13.74
CA GLY A 28 3.48 15.76 -13.69
C GLY A 28 4.78 15.92 -14.48
N ARG A 29 5.18 17.14 -14.84
CA ARG A 29 6.48 17.46 -15.44
C ARG A 29 7.53 17.63 -14.36
N ILE A 30 8.68 17.01 -14.54
CA ILE A 30 9.76 17.02 -13.56
C ILE A 30 10.31 18.44 -13.41
N THR A 31 10.36 18.93 -12.17
CA THR A 31 10.91 20.24 -11.81
C THR A 31 12.24 20.12 -11.06
N TYR A 32 12.49 18.98 -10.44
CA TYR A 32 13.71 18.71 -9.69
C TYR A 32 14.01 17.21 -9.65
N ILE A 33 15.29 16.87 -9.66
CA ILE A 33 15.83 15.52 -9.45
C ILE A 33 17.13 15.62 -8.64
N ASN A 34 17.50 14.55 -7.95
CA ASN A 34 18.82 14.44 -7.32
C ASN A 34 19.78 13.58 -8.14
N ASP A 35 21.07 13.65 -7.80
CA ASP A 35 22.14 12.91 -8.49
C ASP A 35 21.91 11.40 -8.49
N THR A 36 21.37 10.84 -7.40
CA THR A 36 21.02 9.41 -7.33
C THR A 36 20.04 9.01 -8.43
N PHE A 37 19.07 9.89 -8.77
CA PHE A 37 18.11 9.62 -9.84
C PHE A 37 18.80 9.64 -11.21
N VAL A 38 19.67 10.62 -11.47
CA VAL A 38 20.48 10.70 -12.69
C VAL A 38 21.31 9.42 -12.86
N GLN A 39 22.09 9.06 -11.83
CA GLN A 39 22.98 7.90 -11.85
C GLN A 39 22.25 6.57 -12.09
N ILE A 40 21.18 6.29 -11.34
CA ILE A 40 20.48 5.01 -11.47
C ILE A 40 19.73 4.91 -12.81
N SER A 41 19.12 6.01 -13.26
CA SER A 41 18.32 6.03 -14.49
C SER A 41 19.18 6.09 -15.75
N GLY A 42 20.39 6.65 -15.67
CA GLY A 42 21.30 6.84 -16.80
C GLY A 42 20.84 7.90 -17.80
N PHE A 43 19.89 8.75 -17.41
CA PHE A 43 19.53 9.96 -18.16
C PHE A 43 20.35 11.14 -17.68
N GLU A 44 20.63 12.08 -18.58
CA GLU A 44 21.19 13.37 -18.22
C GLU A 44 20.11 14.27 -17.59
N PRO A 45 20.49 15.22 -16.71
CA PRO A 45 19.54 16.13 -16.09
C PRO A 45 18.65 16.88 -17.09
N ASP A 46 19.24 17.36 -18.19
CA ASP A 46 18.55 18.13 -19.23
C ASP A 46 17.55 17.27 -20.02
N GLU A 47 17.69 15.95 -20.02
CA GLU A 47 16.73 15.03 -20.63
C GLU A 47 15.52 14.75 -19.71
N LEU A 48 15.65 15.05 -18.41
CA LEU A 48 14.64 14.78 -17.40
C LEU A 48 13.86 16.04 -17.01
N LEU A 49 14.54 17.19 -16.87
CA LEU A 49 13.90 18.43 -16.43
C LEU A 49 12.89 18.93 -17.47
N GLY A 50 11.69 19.31 -17.01
CA GLY A 50 10.57 19.73 -17.86
C GLY A 50 9.80 18.60 -18.53
N GLU A 51 10.36 17.39 -18.58
CA GLU A 51 9.71 16.22 -19.18
C GLU A 51 8.68 15.56 -18.25
N PRO A 52 7.64 14.92 -18.79
CA PRO A 52 6.71 14.14 -17.99
C PRO A 52 7.43 13.00 -17.25
N HIS A 53 7.13 12.83 -15.96
CA HIS A 53 7.77 11.80 -15.11
C HIS A 53 7.62 10.36 -15.66
N ASN A 54 6.62 10.13 -16.52
CA ASN A 54 6.44 8.85 -17.20
C ASN A 54 7.57 8.47 -18.18
N ILE A 55 8.57 9.31 -18.42
CA ILE A 55 9.76 8.98 -19.24
C ILE A 55 10.53 7.77 -18.70
N VAL A 56 10.58 7.58 -17.37
CA VAL A 56 11.22 6.43 -16.71
C VAL A 56 10.26 5.27 -16.46
N ARG A 57 9.03 5.33 -16.97
CA ARG A 57 8.05 4.26 -16.75
C ARG A 57 8.47 2.99 -17.46
N HIS A 58 8.44 1.87 -16.74
CA HIS A 58 8.58 0.54 -17.34
C HIS A 58 7.27 0.05 -17.98
N PRO A 59 7.30 -0.57 -19.18
CA PRO A 59 6.10 -1.14 -19.82
C PRO A 59 5.36 -2.18 -18.98
N ASP A 60 6.09 -3.01 -18.22
CA ASP A 60 5.50 -4.01 -17.30
C ASP A 60 4.69 -3.43 -16.13
N MET A 61 4.76 -2.12 -15.87
CA MET A 61 3.95 -1.55 -14.81
C MET A 61 2.46 -1.49 -15.21
N PRO A 62 1.57 -2.19 -14.48
CA PRO A 62 0.19 -2.34 -14.87
C PRO A 62 -0.59 -1.03 -14.76
N ARG A 63 -1.57 -0.85 -15.64
CA ARG A 63 -2.49 0.31 -15.65
C ARG A 63 -3.11 0.55 -14.28
N VAL A 64 -3.56 -0.52 -13.64
CA VAL A 64 -4.27 -0.49 -12.36
C VAL A 64 -3.41 0.10 -11.24
N ALA A 65 -2.10 -0.21 -11.20
CA ALA A 65 -1.21 0.33 -10.17
C ALA A 65 -1.06 1.86 -10.29
N PHE A 66 -0.92 2.38 -11.52
CA PHE A 66 -0.86 3.82 -11.74
C PHE A 66 -2.20 4.52 -11.53
N GLN A 67 -3.31 3.84 -11.86
CA GLN A 67 -4.64 4.36 -11.58
C GLN A 67 -4.81 4.58 -10.06
N MET A 68 -4.41 3.60 -9.25
CA MET A 68 -4.45 3.72 -7.79
C MET A 68 -3.52 4.80 -7.23
N LEU A 69 -2.31 4.96 -7.81
CA LEU A 69 -1.41 6.10 -7.51
C LEU A 69 -2.14 7.43 -7.70
N TRP A 70 -2.66 7.68 -8.91
CA TRP A 70 -3.24 8.97 -9.24
C TRP A 70 -4.56 9.24 -8.51
N ASP A 71 -5.41 8.22 -8.35
CA ASP A 71 -6.64 8.34 -7.55
C ASP A 71 -6.33 8.72 -6.11
N THR A 72 -5.24 8.19 -5.54
CA THR A 72 -4.79 8.57 -4.20
C THR A 72 -4.26 10.01 -4.17
N LEU A 73 -3.33 10.35 -5.06
CA LEU A 73 -2.70 11.67 -5.08
C LEU A 73 -3.70 12.81 -5.34
N LYS A 74 -4.70 12.60 -6.21
CA LYS A 74 -5.75 13.58 -6.52
C LYS A 74 -6.67 13.88 -5.34
N THR A 75 -6.79 12.98 -4.37
CA THR A 75 -7.54 13.23 -3.12
C THR A 75 -6.72 14.00 -2.07
N GLY A 76 -5.52 14.48 -2.42
CA GLY A 76 -4.62 15.14 -1.48
C GLY A 76 -3.93 14.19 -0.51
N GLN A 77 -4.05 12.87 -0.71
CA GLN A 77 -3.40 11.85 0.12
C GLN A 77 -2.07 11.39 -0.49
N SER A 78 -1.13 10.95 0.35
CA SER A 78 0.14 10.39 -0.15
C SER A 78 -0.03 8.92 -0.54
N TRP A 79 0.62 8.49 -1.60
CA TRP A 79 0.61 7.10 -2.05
C TRP A 79 1.93 6.39 -1.72
N ILE A 80 1.85 5.10 -1.43
CA ILE A 80 3.03 4.22 -1.32
C ILE A 80 2.82 2.98 -2.18
N GLY A 81 3.87 2.50 -2.83
CA GLY A 81 3.82 1.26 -3.60
C GLY A 81 5.13 0.94 -4.31
N LEU A 82 5.22 -0.29 -4.80
CA LEU A 82 6.38 -0.73 -5.57
C LEU A 82 6.28 -0.26 -7.02
N VAL A 83 7.36 0.27 -7.57
CA VAL A 83 7.39 0.73 -8.96
C VAL A 83 8.61 0.15 -9.67
N LYS A 84 8.39 -0.44 -10.84
CA LYS A 84 9.44 -0.80 -11.81
C LYS A 84 9.63 0.38 -12.76
N ASN A 85 10.83 0.91 -12.81
CA ASN A 85 11.23 1.98 -13.71
C ASN A 85 12.24 1.47 -14.72
N ARG A 86 12.32 2.14 -15.87
CA ARG A 86 13.21 1.85 -16.98
C ARG A 86 14.35 2.87 -17.00
N CYS A 87 15.57 2.40 -17.16
CA CYS A 87 16.78 3.20 -17.40
C CYS A 87 16.87 3.60 -18.88
N LYS A 88 17.67 4.63 -19.22
CA LYS A 88 17.86 5.11 -20.59
C LYS A 88 18.26 3.98 -21.56
N ASP A 89 19.22 3.16 -21.16
CA ASP A 89 19.75 1.99 -21.89
C ASP A 89 18.78 0.80 -22.02
N GLY A 90 17.59 0.92 -21.42
CA GLY A 90 16.58 -0.13 -21.42
C GLY A 90 16.68 -1.11 -20.26
N GLY A 91 17.69 -1.03 -19.39
CA GLY A 91 17.67 -1.71 -18.10
C GLY A 91 16.49 -1.25 -17.23
N PHE A 92 16.33 -1.84 -16.05
CA PHE A 92 15.26 -1.45 -15.13
C PHE A 92 15.73 -1.41 -13.68
N TYR A 93 14.97 -0.74 -12.82
CA TYR A 93 15.19 -0.73 -11.38
C TYR A 93 13.86 -0.74 -10.64
N TRP A 94 13.84 -1.42 -9.49
CA TRP A 94 12.70 -1.44 -8.58
C TRP A 94 12.89 -0.46 -7.45
N VAL A 95 11.82 0.23 -7.06
CA VAL A 95 11.79 1.14 -5.92
C VAL A 95 10.58 0.90 -5.03
N ASP A 96 10.76 1.09 -3.73
CA ASP A 96 9.64 1.41 -2.83
C ASP A 96 9.41 2.92 -2.94
N ALA A 97 8.29 3.31 -3.54
CA ALA A 97 7.99 4.69 -3.88
C ALA A 97 6.97 5.26 -2.91
N PHE A 98 7.30 6.42 -2.35
CA PHE A 98 6.38 7.26 -1.58
C PHE A 98 6.16 8.56 -2.36
N ALA A 99 4.92 8.87 -2.70
CA ALA A 99 4.56 10.07 -3.46
C ALA A 99 3.54 10.91 -2.67
N THR A 100 3.77 12.22 -2.58
CA THR A 100 2.94 13.13 -1.77
C THR A 100 2.57 14.37 -2.59
N PRO A 101 1.29 14.76 -2.61
CA PRO A 101 0.89 16.07 -3.12
C PRO A 101 1.26 17.15 -2.10
N ILE A 102 1.94 18.19 -2.56
CA ILE A 102 2.24 19.38 -1.77
C ILE A 102 1.25 20.47 -2.15
N GLN A 103 0.55 20.98 -1.13
CA GLN A 103 -0.42 22.05 -1.31
C GLN A 103 0.13 23.36 -0.72
N ARG A 104 -0.13 24.46 -1.41
CA ARG A 104 0.18 25.82 -0.98
C ARG A 104 -1.08 26.65 -1.13
N ASP A 105 -1.47 27.35 -0.06
CA ASP A 105 -2.66 28.22 -0.04
C ASP A 105 -3.95 27.51 -0.49
N GLY A 106 -4.09 26.22 -0.13
CA GLY A 106 -5.25 25.40 -0.48
C GLY A 106 -5.26 24.84 -1.90
N ALA A 107 -4.26 25.16 -2.72
CA ALA A 107 -4.10 24.66 -4.08
C ALA A 107 -2.94 23.66 -4.19
N LEU A 108 -3.06 22.67 -5.09
CA LEU A 108 -1.97 21.77 -5.42
C LEU A 108 -0.82 22.55 -6.09
N HIS A 109 0.36 22.53 -5.46
CA HIS A 109 1.56 23.20 -5.96
C HIS A 109 2.47 22.26 -6.73
N GLU A 110 2.71 21.04 -6.21
CA GLU A 110 3.63 20.07 -6.79
C GLU A 110 3.35 18.66 -6.28
N TYR A 111 3.92 17.66 -6.95
CA TYR A 111 4.05 16.32 -6.39
C TYR A 111 5.52 16.05 -6.06
N GLN A 112 5.78 15.50 -4.87
CA GLN A 112 7.09 15.05 -4.47
C GLN A 112 7.11 13.53 -4.37
N SER A 113 8.16 12.90 -4.88
CA SER A 113 8.35 11.46 -4.74
C SER A 113 9.73 11.12 -4.20
N VAL A 114 9.73 10.35 -3.12
CA VAL A 114 10.92 9.80 -2.48
C VAL A 114 10.90 8.29 -2.65
N ARG A 115 12.01 7.72 -3.08
CA ARG A 115 12.11 6.33 -3.51
C ARG A 115 13.35 5.68 -2.92
N THR A 116 13.21 4.46 -2.40
CA THR A 116 14.30 3.71 -1.75
C THR A 116 14.37 2.28 -2.26
N ALA A 117 15.45 1.60 -1.87
CA ALA A 117 15.66 0.18 -2.16
C ALA A 117 14.51 -0.68 -1.57
N PRO A 118 13.79 -1.45 -2.41
CA PRO A 118 12.71 -2.30 -1.94
C PRO A 118 13.22 -3.61 -1.34
N GLN A 119 12.42 -4.21 -0.48
CA GLN A 119 12.67 -5.60 -0.04
C GLN A 119 12.48 -6.58 -1.21
N ARG A 120 13.42 -7.52 -1.35
CA ARG A 120 13.37 -8.55 -2.42
C ARG A 120 12.11 -9.40 -2.40
N ALA A 121 11.56 -9.66 -1.21
CA ALA A 121 10.28 -10.36 -1.09
C ALA A 121 9.12 -9.56 -1.72
N SER A 122 9.12 -8.23 -1.59
CA SER A 122 8.13 -7.35 -2.23
C SER A 122 8.29 -7.32 -3.74
N VAL A 123 9.54 -7.27 -4.24
CA VAL A 123 9.83 -7.33 -5.69
C VAL A 123 9.28 -8.62 -6.31
N ARG A 124 9.58 -9.79 -5.71
CA ARG A 124 9.06 -11.08 -6.20
C ARG A 124 7.52 -11.16 -6.22
N ARG A 125 6.85 -10.51 -5.25
CA ARG A 125 5.39 -10.43 -5.23
C ARG A 125 4.87 -9.47 -6.30
N ALA A 126 5.50 -8.31 -6.46
CA ALA A 126 5.14 -7.33 -7.48
C ALA A 126 5.25 -7.93 -8.87
N ASP A 127 6.38 -8.54 -9.20
CA ASP A 127 6.63 -9.14 -10.51
C ASP A 127 5.54 -10.16 -10.89
N ARG A 128 5.21 -11.06 -9.97
CA ARG A 128 4.13 -12.03 -10.14
C ARG A 128 2.75 -11.37 -10.33
N VAL A 129 2.40 -10.43 -9.46
CA VAL A 129 1.07 -9.78 -9.47
C VAL A 129 0.92 -8.90 -10.70
N TYR A 130 1.94 -8.12 -11.04
CA TYR A 130 1.93 -7.21 -12.18
C TYR A 130 1.87 -7.98 -13.49
N GLY A 131 2.59 -9.10 -13.60
CA GLY A 131 2.46 -10.02 -14.73
C GLY A 131 1.02 -10.52 -14.91
N LEU A 132 0.35 -10.94 -13.83
CA LEU A 132 -1.05 -11.39 -13.88
C LEU A 132 -2.02 -10.26 -14.26
N LEU A 133 -1.84 -9.07 -13.70
CA LEU A 133 -2.65 -7.89 -14.04
C LEU A 133 -2.49 -7.50 -15.51
N ASN A 134 -1.28 -7.57 -16.06
CA ASN A 134 -1.02 -7.27 -17.47
C ASN A 134 -1.62 -8.31 -18.42
N ARG A 135 -1.77 -9.57 -17.97
CA ARG A 135 -2.49 -10.63 -18.70
C ARG A 135 -4.01 -10.50 -18.61
N GLY A 136 -4.53 -9.45 -17.97
CA GLY A 136 -5.96 -9.18 -17.86
C GLY A 136 -6.66 -9.86 -16.68
N VAL A 137 -5.92 -10.55 -15.79
CA VAL A 137 -6.53 -11.09 -14.58
C VAL A 137 -6.97 -9.92 -13.69
N PRO A 138 -8.26 -9.82 -13.32
CA PRO A 138 -8.73 -8.66 -12.59
C PRO A 138 -8.18 -8.65 -11.16
N ALA A 139 -7.86 -7.45 -10.66
CA ALA A 139 -7.24 -7.29 -9.35
C ALA A 139 -8.05 -7.91 -8.21
N TRP A 140 -9.40 -7.89 -8.29
CA TRP A 140 -10.26 -8.48 -7.27
C TRP A 140 -10.13 -10.00 -7.18
N MET A 141 -9.86 -10.70 -8.30
CA MET A 141 -9.67 -12.15 -8.34
C MET A 141 -8.31 -12.53 -7.75
N LEU A 142 -7.28 -11.75 -8.09
CA LEU A 142 -5.95 -11.93 -7.52
C LEU A 142 -5.89 -11.62 -6.03
N LEU A 143 -6.74 -10.72 -5.55
CA LEU A 143 -6.62 -10.10 -4.24
C LEU A 143 -7.90 -10.25 -3.42
N TRP A 144 -8.65 -11.32 -3.64
CA TRP A 144 -9.82 -11.62 -2.82
C TRP A 144 -9.38 -11.60 -1.35
N ARG A 145 -9.98 -10.67 -0.61
CA ARG A 145 -9.69 -10.51 0.81
C ARG A 145 -10.09 -11.77 1.54
N THR A 146 -9.17 -12.31 2.33
CA THR A 146 -9.52 -13.38 3.25
C THR A 146 -10.57 -12.86 4.23
N PRO A 147 -11.53 -13.71 4.65
CA PRO A 147 -12.54 -13.32 5.63
C PRO A 147 -11.87 -12.68 6.86
N GLY A 148 -12.46 -11.59 7.36
CA GLY A 148 -11.98 -10.89 8.54
C GLY A 148 -12.08 -11.76 9.80
N ILE A 149 -11.48 -11.30 10.90
CA ILE A 149 -11.45 -12.10 12.15
C ILE A 149 -12.86 -12.49 12.62
N LEU A 150 -13.82 -11.56 12.54
CA LEU A 150 -15.20 -11.84 12.92
C LEU A 150 -15.83 -12.99 12.12
N SER A 151 -15.71 -12.97 10.79
CA SER A 151 -16.35 -14.03 9.98
C SER A 151 -15.69 -15.38 10.19
N ARG A 152 -14.39 -15.43 10.53
CA ARG A 152 -13.73 -16.67 10.95
C ARG A 152 -14.25 -17.17 12.29
N LEU A 153 -14.47 -16.28 13.27
CA LEU A 153 -15.06 -16.64 14.56
C LEU A 153 -16.49 -17.15 14.41
N CYS A 154 -17.32 -16.48 13.60
CA CYS A 154 -18.66 -16.96 13.29
C CYS A 154 -18.63 -18.32 12.59
N ALA A 155 -17.76 -18.52 11.59
CA ALA A 155 -17.64 -19.81 10.90
C ALA A 155 -17.19 -20.94 11.85
N ALA A 156 -16.20 -20.68 12.71
CA ALA A 156 -15.75 -21.63 13.71
C ALA A 156 -16.86 -21.96 14.73
N GLY A 157 -17.60 -20.95 15.19
CA GLY A 157 -18.76 -21.13 16.06
C GLY A 157 -19.84 -21.99 15.40
N ALA A 158 -20.19 -21.70 14.14
CA ALA A 158 -21.19 -22.47 13.39
C ALA A 158 -20.76 -23.95 13.26
N LEU A 159 -19.50 -24.21 12.91
CA LEU A 159 -18.97 -25.58 12.85
C LEU A 159 -19.01 -26.29 14.21
N ALA A 160 -18.70 -25.59 15.30
CA ALA A 160 -18.77 -26.15 16.65
C ALA A 160 -20.22 -26.50 17.04
N PHE A 161 -21.21 -25.65 16.69
CA PHE A 161 -22.62 -25.94 16.93
C PHE A 161 -23.13 -27.12 16.10
N LEU A 162 -22.70 -27.25 14.84
CA LEU A 162 -23.05 -28.40 14.01
C LEU A 162 -22.47 -29.70 14.59
N ALA A 163 -21.22 -29.68 15.05
CA ALA A 163 -20.59 -30.84 15.68
C ALA A 163 -21.27 -31.21 17.01
N ALA A 164 -21.52 -30.22 17.88
CA ALA A 164 -22.20 -30.44 19.15
C ALA A 164 -23.64 -30.94 18.95
N GLY A 165 -24.38 -30.35 18.02
CA GLY A 165 -25.73 -30.78 17.65
C GLY A 165 -25.75 -32.23 17.15
N TRP A 166 -24.79 -32.61 16.31
CA TRP A 166 -24.66 -34.00 15.85
C TRP A 166 -24.41 -34.99 17.00
N VAL A 167 -23.53 -34.65 17.95
CA VAL A 167 -23.27 -35.48 19.14
C VAL A 167 -24.50 -35.59 20.04
N LEU A 168 -25.17 -34.47 20.31
CA LEU A 168 -26.36 -34.42 21.16
C LEU A 168 -27.55 -35.17 20.54
N HIS A 169 -27.73 -35.10 19.23
CA HIS A 169 -28.74 -35.91 18.53
C HIS A 169 -28.46 -37.41 18.72
N ARG A 170 -27.19 -37.83 18.60
CA ARG A 170 -26.78 -39.24 18.68
C ARG A 170 -26.81 -39.81 20.09
N GLN A 171 -26.45 -39.03 21.12
CA GLN A 171 -26.29 -39.52 22.49
C GLN A 171 -27.48 -39.21 23.41
N ALA A 172 -28.10 -38.04 23.24
CA ALA A 172 -29.19 -37.57 24.11
C ALA A 172 -30.58 -37.70 23.47
N GLY A 173 -30.67 -38.18 22.22
CA GLY A 173 -31.94 -38.39 21.52
C GLY A 173 -32.71 -37.12 21.19
N LEU A 174 -32.07 -35.95 21.29
CA LEU A 174 -32.68 -34.65 21.00
C LEU A 174 -33.10 -34.58 19.53
N SER A 175 -34.32 -34.10 19.29
CA SER A 175 -34.82 -33.92 17.93
C SER A 175 -34.12 -32.75 17.22
N TRP A 176 -34.02 -32.81 15.89
CA TRP A 176 -33.42 -31.73 15.09
C TRP A 176 -34.03 -30.34 15.34
N PRO A 177 -35.36 -30.18 15.52
CA PRO A 177 -35.95 -28.89 15.86
C PRO A 177 -35.44 -28.30 17.18
N GLN A 178 -35.38 -29.10 18.25
CA GLN A 178 -34.88 -28.67 19.56
C GLN A 178 -33.40 -28.24 19.49
N LEU A 179 -32.59 -28.96 18.73
CA LEU A 179 -31.18 -28.62 18.50
C LEU A 179 -31.03 -27.35 17.65
N ALA A 180 -31.91 -27.14 16.67
CA ALA A 180 -31.89 -25.94 15.83
C ALA A 180 -32.21 -24.68 16.64
N GLU A 181 -33.20 -24.74 17.53
CA GLU A 181 -33.56 -23.62 18.43
C GLU A 181 -32.42 -23.29 19.40
N ALA A 182 -31.92 -24.29 20.12
CA ALA A 182 -30.81 -24.11 21.06
C ALA A 182 -29.54 -23.63 20.35
N GLY A 183 -29.25 -24.19 19.17
CA GLY A 183 -28.12 -23.81 18.32
C GLY A 183 -28.23 -22.37 17.81
N ALA A 184 -29.41 -21.93 17.39
CA ALA A 184 -29.63 -20.56 16.92
C ALA A 184 -29.41 -19.53 18.03
N VAL A 185 -29.94 -19.78 19.23
CA VAL A 185 -29.76 -18.91 20.40
C VAL A 185 -28.29 -18.88 20.81
N GLY A 186 -27.65 -20.05 20.96
CA GLY A 186 -26.23 -20.15 21.33
C GLY A 186 -25.32 -19.48 20.31
N PHE A 187 -25.57 -19.70 19.02
CA PHE A 187 -24.83 -19.04 17.94
C PHE A 187 -25.02 -17.53 17.96
N GLY A 188 -26.25 -17.05 18.17
CA GLY A 188 -26.54 -15.62 18.30
C GLY A 188 -25.77 -14.96 19.44
N ILE A 189 -25.73 -15.59 20.61
CA ILE A 189 -24.97 -15.11 21.78
C ILE A 189 -23.47 -15.06 21.47
N LEU A 190 -22.91 -16.15 20.91
CA LEU A 190 -21.48 -16.18 20.57
C LEU A 190 -21.12 -15.20 19.45
N ALA A 191 -22.00 -15.01 18.46
CA ALA A 191 -21.81 -14.03 17.40
C ALA A 191 -21.83 -12.59 17.96
N LEU A 192 -22.76 -12.29 18.88
CA LEU A 192 -22.81 -10.99 19.57
C LEU A 192 -21.57 -10.77 20.43
N ALA A 193 -21.15 -11.78 21.20
CA ALA A 193 -19.93 -11.72 21.99
C ALA A 193 -18.70 -11.47 21.10
N ALA A 194 -18.59 -12.18 19.97
CA ALA A 194 -17.52 -11.97 18.99
C ALA A 194 -17.59 -10.57 18.34
N LEU A 195 -18.78 -10.05 18.06
CA LEU A 195 -18.98 -8.70 17.55
C LEU A 195 -18.46 -7.63 18.52
N VAL A 196 -18.82 -7.75 19.80
CA VAL A 196 -18.39 -6.84 20.87
C VAL A 196 -16.88 -6.97 21.12
N ALA A 197 -16.37 -8.19 21.28
CA ALA A 197 -14.95 -8.45 21.52
C ALA A 197 -14.06 -7.94 20.37
N THR A 198 -14.51 -8.07 19.12
CA THR A 198 -13.76 -7.60 17.96
C THR A 198 -14.01 -6.13 17.60
N TRP A 199 -14.96 -5.45 18.27
CA TRP A 199 -15.34 -4.07 17.92
C TRP A 199 -14.17 -3.07 17.92
N PRO A 200 -13.27 -3.03 18.94
CA PRO A 200 -12.14 -2.10 18.94
C PRO A 200 -11.20 -2.36 17.76
N LEU A 201 -10.87 -3.63 17.51
CA LEU A 201 -10.01 -4.02 16.40
C LEU A 201 -10.64 -3.66 15.05
N ARG A 202 -11.93 -3.92 14.86
CA ARG A 202 -12.66 -3.59 13.64
C ARG A 202 -12.76 -2.08 13.42
N ARG A 203 -12.87 -1.28 14.48
CA ARG A 203 -12.81 0.19 14.38
C ARG A 203 -11.45 0.65 13.88
N LEU A 204 -10.37 0.09 14.41
CA LEU A 204 -9.02 0.42 13.99
C LEU A 204 -8.72 -0.03 12.55
N VAL A 205 -9.17 -1.24 12.17
CA VAL A 205 -9.07 -1.74 10.79
C VAL A 205 -9.86 -0.84 9.83
N ARG A 206 -11.08 -0.45 10.18
CA ARG A 206 -11.88 0.49 9.37
C ARG A 206 -11.19 1.83 9.21
N HIS A 207 -10.58 2.35 10.28
CA HIS A 207 -9.82 3.59 10.22
C HIS A 207 -8.58 3.45 9.33
N ALA A 208 -7.81 2.37 9.47
CA ALA A 208 -6.66 2.08 8.60
C ALA A 208 -7.07 1.94 7.12
N ARG A 209 -8.22 1.31 6.83
CA ARG A 209 -8.80 1.19 5.48
C ARG A 209 -9.32 2.52 4.92
N GLY A 210 -9.66 3.47 5.79
CA GLY A 210 -10.08 4.81 5.38
C GLY A 210 -8.94 5.64 4.81
N ILE A 211 -7.69 5.33 5.19
CA ILE A 211 -6.51 6.08 4.76
C ILE A 211 -6.10 5.68 3.34
N HIS A 212 -6.08 4.38 3.01
CA HIS A 212 -5.74 3.91 1.65
C HIS A 212 -6.53 2.65 1.24
N ARG A 213 -7.03 2.64 -0.01
CA ARG A 213 -7.77 1.52 -0.63
C ARG A 213 -6.99 0.77 -1.72
N ASP A 214 -5.68 0.97 -1.81
CA ASP A 214 -4.83 0.29 -2.79
C ASP A 214 -4.56 -1.16 -2.37
N ILE A 215 -5.41 -2.08 -2.84
CA ILE A 215 -5.29 -3.52 -2.57
C ILE A 215 -4.04 -4.14 -3.20
N VAL A 216 -3.59 -3.59 -4.35
CA VAL A 216 -2.45 -4.11 -5.10
C VAL A 216 -1.19 -3.82 -4.31
N ALA A 217 -0.97 -2.56 -3.96
CA ALA A 217 0.17 -2.12 -3.21
C ALA A 217 0.16 -2.75 -1.81
N GLN A 218 -1.00 -2.83 -1.12
CA GLN A 218 -1.13 -3.54 0.16
C GLN A 218 -0.55 -4.95 0.09
N TYR A 219 -0.98 -5.75 -0.89
CA TYR A 219 -0.51 -7.12 -1.02
C TYR A 219 0.96 -7.20 -1.43
N VAL A 220 1.41 -6.32 -2.33
CA VAL A 220 2.81 -6.29 -2.78
C VAL A 220 3.76 -5.98 -1.62
N LEU A 221 3.50 -4.96 -0.79
CA LEU A 221 4.40 -4.62 0.32
C LEU A 221 4.25 -5.56 1.52
N THR A 222 3.04 -5.99 1.87
CA THR A 222 2.81 -6.75 3.11
C THR A 222 2.76 -8.27 2.94
N GLY A 223 2.51 -8.75 1.72
CA GLY A 223 2.20 -10.15 1.44
C GLY A 223 0.84 -10.61 2.00
N ARG A 224 0.07 -9.71 2.62
CA ARG A 224 -1.17 -10.02 3.34
C ARG A 224 -2.37 -9.29 2.77
N ARG A 225 -3.51 -9.98 2.79
CA ARG A 225 -4.81 -9.50 2.28
C ARG A 225 -5.86 -9.36 3.38
N ASP A 226 -5.50 -9.71 4.61
CA ASP A 226 -6.36 -9.70 5.78
C ASP A 226 -6.30 -8.35 6.51
N ASP A 227 -7.04 -8.29 7.63
CA ASP A 227 -7.08 -7.14 8.53
C ASP A 227 -5.68 -6.74 9.02
N LEU A 228 -4.83 -7.73 9.30
CA LEU A 228 -3.43 -7.52 9.73
C LEU A 228 -2.57 -6.93 8.60
N GLY A 229 -2.86 -7.26 7.34
CA GLY A 229 -2.27 -6.60 6.18
C GLY A 229 -2.58 -5.11 6.13
N SER A 230 -3.84 -4.71 6.40
CA SER A 230 -4.21 -3.28 6.44
C SER A 230 -3.52 -2.52 7.57
N TRP A 231 -3.26 -3.18 8.70
CA TRP A 231 -2.46 -2.62 9.80
C TRP A 231 -0.98 -2.49 9.45
N ARG A 232 -0.36 -3.55 8.91
CA ARG A 232 1.05 -3.55 8.49
C ARG A 232 1.30 -2.53 7.38
N TRP A 233 0.32 -2.36 6.49
CA TRP A 233 0.35 -1.32 5.47
C TRP A 233 0.44 0.06 6.09
N ARG A 234 -0.42 0.36 7.08
CA ARG A 234 -0.36 1.62 7.82
C ARG A 234 1.00 1.80 8.49
N SER A 235 1.54 0.77 9.16
CA SER A 235 2.86 0.89 9.80
C SER A 235 4.00 1.09 8.79
N ALA A 236 3.96 0.41 7.64
CA ALA A 236 4.92 0.62 6.57
C ALA A 236 4.85 2.05 6.03
N TRP A 237 3.63 2.55 5.79
CA TRP A 237 3.39 3.93 5.40
C TRP A 237 3.95 4.94 6.41
N TRP A 238 3.70 4.74 7.71
CA TRP A 238 4.27 5.58 8.78
C TRP A 238 5.79 5.52 8.83
N THR A 239 6.34 4.32 8.75
CA THR A 239 7.78 4.09 8.84
C THR A 239 8.51 4.73 7.66
N THR A 240 7.94 4.59 6.46
CA THR A 240 8.48 5.15 5.22
C THR A 240 8.29 6.67 5.20
N ALA A 241 7.10 7.19 5.55
CA ALA A 241 6.87 8.64 5.66
C ALA A 241 7.82 9.29 6.68
N CYS A 242 7.96 8.72 7.88
CA CYS A 242 8.86 9.24 8.91
C CYS A 242 10.33 9.15 8.50
N ARG A 243 10.80 8.02 7.93
CA ARG A 243 12.21 7.91 7.49
C ARG A 243 12.55 8.85 6.35
N LEU A 244 11.60 9.08 5.44
CA LEU A 244 11.84 9.86 4.23
C LEU A 244 11.66 11.37 4.44
N TRP A 245 10.79 11.80 5.36
CA TRP A 245 10.57 13.21 5.69
C TRP A 245 11.30 13.69 6.94
N TRP A 246 11.75 12.76 7.80
CA TRP A 246 12.49 13.06 9.02
C TRP A 246 13.71 12.15 9.13
N PRO A 247 14.78 12.42 8.36
CA PRO A 247 16.05 11.72 8.56
C PRO A 247 16.55 11.97 9.98
N ALA A 248 17.09 10.93 10.63
CA ALA A 248 17.58 10.97 12.00
C ALA A 248 18.80 11.89 12.23
N SER A 249 19.28 12.59 11.21
CA SER A 249 20.37 13.55 11.30
C SER A 249 19.83 14.95 11.65
N THR A 250 20.25 15.47 12.79
CA THR A 250 19.98 16.82 13.33
C THR A 250 20.54 17.98 12.49
N THR A 251 21.18 17.71 11.36
CA THR A 251 21.66 18.75 10.44
C THR A 251 20.62 19.01 9.35
N ARG A 252 19.84 20.09 9.51
CA ARG A 252 19.11 20.74 8.40
C ARG A 252 20.11 21.06 7.29
N PRO A 253 19.96 20.54 6.06
CA PRO A 253 20.64 21.11 4.92
C PRO A 253 20.11 22.54 4.74
N SER A 254 21.02 23.51 4.55
CA SER A 254 20.75 24.96 4.48
C SER A 254 19.78 25.39 3.36
N ARG A 255 19.29 24.45 2.54
CA ARG A 255 18.38 24.66 1.41
C ARG A 255 17.11 23.83 1.46
N TRP A 256 16.60 23.45 2.64
CA TRP A 256 15.22 22.95 2.74
C TRP A 256 14.26 24.14 2.79
N PRO A 257 13.43 24.37 1.76
CA PRO A 257 12.41 25.38 1.86
C PRO A 257 11.36 24.92 2.88
N ALA A 258 11.00 25.83 3.79
CA ALA A 258 10.13 25.56 4.92
C ALA A 258 8.69 25.30 4.45
N TRP A 259 8.38 24.07 4.02
CA TRP A 259 7.03 23.69 3.62
C TRP A 259 6.39 22.78 4.67
N ARG A 260 5.27 23.26 5.21
CA ARG A 260 4.36 22.41 5.98
C ARG A 260 3.71 21.46 4.98
N ALA A 261 4.11 20.18 5.00
CA ALA A 261 3.17 19.14 4.60
C ALA A 261 1.87 19.41 5.39
N GLY A 262 0.73 19.49 4.70
CA GLY A 262 -0.56 19.73 5.34
C GLY A 262 -0.72 18.84 6.58
N PRO A 263 -1.38 19.33 7.65
CA PRO A 263 -1.31 18.70 8.95
C PRO A 263 -1.71 17.24 8.85
N VAL A 264 -0.76 16.33 9.05
CA VAL A 264 -1.07 14.98 9.52
C VAL A 264 -1.69 15.21 10.89
N PRO A 265 -3.02 15.06 11.09
CA PRO A 265 -3.69 15.57 12.28
C PRO A 265 -3.18 14.94 13.58
N TRP A 266 -2.45 13.83 13.47
CA TRP A 266 -2.02 12.97 14.58
C TRP A 266 -0.57 13.17 15.02
N CYS A 267 0.27 13.92 14.26
CA CYS A 267 1.68 14.13 14.62
C CYS A 267 1.91 15.19 15.71
N ARG A 268 0.90 15.98 16.10
CA ARG A 268 1.06 17.01 17.15
C ARG A 268 1.27 16.45 18.57
N ARG A 269 1.02 15.17 18.83
CA ARG A 269 1.11 14.59 20.18
C ARG A 269 2.47 14.01 20.58
N ALA A 270 3.47 13.99 19.70
CA ALA A 270 4.79 13.43 20.02
C ALA A 270 5.80 14.48 20.58
N ARG A 271 5.36 15.70 20.91
CA ARG A 271 6.20 16.77 21.48
C ARG A 271 5.79 17.26 22.88
N THR A 272 4.85 16.57 23.52
CA THR A 272 4.46 16.86 24.90
C THR A 272 4.55 15.59 25.72
N ARG A 273 5.78 15.20 26.04
CA ARG A 273 6.22 14.52 27.25
C ARG A 273 7.74 14.53 27.28
#